data_AF-A0A3C1FUM6-F1
#
_entry.id   AF-A0A3C1FUM6-F1
#
_cell.length_a   1.000
_cell.length_b   1.000
_cell.length_c   1.000
_cell.angle_alpha   90.00
_cell.angle_beta   90.00
_cell.angle_gamma   90.00
#
_symmetry.space_group_name_H-M   'P 1'
#
loop_
_entity.id
_entity.type
_entity.pdbx_description
1 polymer ?
#
loop_
_entity_poly.entity_id
_entity_poly.type
_entity_poly.pdbx_seq_one_letter_code
_entity_poly.pdbx_strand_id
1 'polypeptide(L)'
;RRHLMPESQKDNLPVYSAGELHPTETLEEKMSLSDRFGLRIGMLNFDAETYLDIVNNCIRLRGITIDPKDLKSKALQWSLSHGSYSGRTARQFADDLEGHMRFQEKMRVG
;
A
#
# COMPACT_ATOMS: atom_id res chain seq x y z
N ARG A 1 15.28 -21.41 21.07
CA ARG A 1 15.73 -20.48 22.14
C ARG A 1 15.67 -19.06 21.61
N ARG A 2 14.77 -18.23 22.15
CA ARG A 2 14.85 -16.77 22.01
C ARG A 2 14.92 -16.23 23.43
N HIS A 3 16.00 -15.51 23.71
CA HIS A 3 16.24 -14.85 24.98
C HIS A 3 15.22 -13.73 25.16
N LEU A 4 14.61 -13.68 26.34
CA LEU A 4 13.72 -12.62 26.82
C LEU A 4 14.53 -11.35 27.07
N MET A 5 13.98 -10.21 26.66
CA MET A 5 14.32 -8.90 27.24
C MET A 5 13.29 -8.58 28.31
N PRO A 6 13.67 -8.29 29.56
CA PRO A 6 12.72 -7.95 30.61
C PRO A 6 12.41 -6.45 30.56
N GLU A 7 11.22 -6.09 30.08
CA GLU A 7 10.68 -4.77 30.35
C GLU A 7 10.16 -4.70 31.79
N SER A 8 10.67 -3.71 32.53
CA SER A 8 10.30 -3.39 33.89
C SER A 8 8.91 -2.74 33.93
N GLN A 9 7.90 -3.46 34.40
CA GLN A 9 6.69 -2.88 34.98
C GLN A 9 6.60 -3.24 36.46
N LYS A 10 7.26 -2.45 37.31
CA LYS A 10 6.95 -2.37 38.74
C LYS A 10 5.66 -1.59 38.95
N ASP A 11 4.54 -2.06 38.39
CA ASP A 11 3.22 -1.47 38.64
C ASP A 11 2.07 -2.50 38.62
N ASN A 12 2.37 -3.78 38.77
CA ASN A 12 1.36 -4.80 39.04
C ASN A 12 1.29 -5.04 40.56
N LEU A 13 0.62 -4.14 41.27
CA LEU A 13 0.15 -4.40 42.62
C LEU A 13 -1.08 -5.33 42.52
N PRO A 14 -1.10 -6.51 43.16
CA PRO A 14 -2.23 -7.42 43.10
C PRO A 14 -3.26 -7.03 44.17
N VAL A 15 -4.39 -6.46 43.77
CA VAL A 15 -5.58 -6.43 44.63
C VAL A 15 -6.44 -7.63 44.28
N TYR A 16 -6.11 -8.78 44.88
CA TYR A 16 -7.03 -9.91 44.98
C TYR A 16 -8.13 -9.52 45.97
N SER A 17 -9.29 -9.13 45.46
CA SER A 17 -10.54 -9.08 46.22
C SER A 17 -11.46 -10.16 45.65
N ALA A 18 -11.99 -10.96 46.57
CA ALA A 18 -12.70 -12.21 46.32
C ALA A 18 -13.99 -12.03 45.51
N GLY A 19 -14.32 -13.05 44.73
CA GLY A 19 -15.66 -13.28 44.20
C GLY A 19 -15.70 -13.45 42.69
N GLU A 20 -15.78 -14.72 42.27
CA GLU A 20 -16.42 -15.14 41.01
C GLU A 20 -15.85 -14.56 39.71
N LEU A 21 -14.69 -15.10 39.31
CA LEU A 21 -14.26 -15.09 37.91
C LEU A 21 -15.15 -16.05 37.11
N HIS A 22 -16.17 -15.53 36.43
CA HIS A 22 -16.85 -16.24 35.35
C HIS A 22 -15.82 -16.53 34.23
N PRO A 23 -15.42 -17.79 33.99
CA PRO A 23 -14.33 -18.11 33.06
C PRO A 23 -14.71 -17.88 31.58
N THR A 24 -15.98 -17.65 31.30
CA THR A 24 -16.52 -17.40 29.96
C THR A 24 -16.46 -15.93 29.53
N GLU A 25 -16.27 -14.98 30.45
CA GLU A 25 -16.38 -13.55 30.12
C GLU A 25 -15.05 -12.88 29.74
N THR A 26 -13.90 -13.53 29.94
CA THR A 26 -12.58 -12.95 29.64
C THR A 26 -12.00 -13.37 28.28
N LEU A 27 -12.68 -14.25 27.53
CA LEU A 27 -12.25 -14.66 26.18
C LEU A 27 -12.75 -13.73 25.07
N GLU A 28 -13.77 -12.90 25.33
CA GLU A 28 -14.34 -11.99 24.33
C GLU A 28 -13.55 -10.68 24.15
N GLU A 29 -12.62 -10.38 25.06
CA GLU A 29 -11.86 -9.12 25.06
C GLU A 29 -10.60 -9.12 24.17
N LYS A 30 -10.26 -10.24 23.52
CA LYS A 30 -9.09 -10.34 22.62
C LYS A 30 -9.40 -10.81 21.21
N MET A 31 -10.63 -10.62 20.74
CA MET A 31 -10.93 -10.74 19.31
C MET A 31 -10.64 -9.42 18.60
N SER A 32 -9.80 -9.44 17.57
CA SER A 32 -9.61 -8.29 16.69
C SER A 32 -10.96 -7.90 16.08
N LEU A 33 -11.18 -6.60 15.82
CA LEU A 33 -12.33 -6.15 15.01
C LEU A 33 -12.44 -6.95 13.70
N SER A 34 -11.30 -7.29 13.08
CA SER A 34 -11.24 -8.11 11.86
C SER A 34 -11.76 -9.54 12.07
N ASP A 35 -11.57 -10.13 13.26
CA ASP A 35 -12.08 -11.47 13.59
C ASP A 35 -13.61 -11.45 13.79
N ARG A 36 -14.18 -10.36 14.30
CA ARG A 36 -15.63 -10.21 14.48
C ARG A 36 -16.39 -10.10 13.17
N PHE A 37 -15.79 -9.48 12.14
CA PHE A 37 -16.42 -9.37 10.82
C PHE A 37 -16.16 -10.58 9.92
N GLY A 38 -15.11 -11.37 10.18
CA GLY A 38 -14.76 -12.55 9.38
C GLY A 38 -14.40 -12.26 7.91
N LEU A 39 -14.26 -10.99 7.53
CA LEU A 39 -13.98 -10.57 6.15
C LEU A 39 -12.47 -10.51 5.89
N ARG A 40 -12.02 -11.28 4.89
CA ARG A 40 -10.67 -11.19 4.34
C ARG A 40 -10.75 -10.61 2.93
N ILE A 41 -10.26 -9.39 2.75
CA ILE A 41 -10.13 -8.78 1.42
C ILE A 41 -8.83 -9.29 0.80
N GLY A 42 -8.95 -10.04 -0.29
CA GLY A 42 -7.80 -10.47 -1.07
C GLY A 42 -7.12 -9.28 -1.75
N MET A 43 -5.80 -9.23 -1.70
CA MET A 43 -5.01 -8.33 -2.54
C MET A 43 -4.62 -9.09 -3.80
N LEU A 44 -5.29 -8.81 -4.92
CA LEU A 44 -4.93 -9.37 -6.22
C LEU A 44 -3.68 -8.65 -6.74
N ASN A 45 -2.67 -9.42 -7.14
CA ASN A 45 -1.50 -8.88 -7.81
C ASN A 45 -1.84 -8.52 -9.26
N PHE A 46 -1.33 -7.40 -9.75
CA PHE A 46 -1.41 -7.06 -11.17
C PHE A 46 -0.24 -7.72 -11.90
N ASP A 47 -0.49 -8.18 -13.12
CA ASP A 47 0.58 -8.50 -14.06
C ASP A 47 1.04 -7.24 -14.81
N ALA A 48 2.11 -7.41 -15.61
CA ALA A 48 2.69 -6.31 -16.36
C ALA A 48 1.72 -5.77 -17.44
N GLU A 49 0.87 -6.63 -18.01
CA GLU A 49 -0.10 -6.25 -19.04
C GLU A 49 -1.20 -5.36 -18.46
N THR A 50 -1.83 -5.79 -17.36
CA THR A 50 -2.85 -5.01 -16.65
C THR A 50 -2.27 -3.68 -16.15
N TYR A 51 -1.03 -3.69 -15.67
CA TYR A 51 -0.33 -2.47 -15.29
C TYR A 51 -0.19 -1.49 -16.47
N LEU A 52 0.24 -1.98 -17.64
CA LEU A 52 0.38 -1.16 -18.84
C LEU A 52 -0.97 -0.62 -19.34
N ASP A 53 -2.04 -1.40 -19.23
CA ASP A 53 -3.39 -0.93 -19.57
C ASP A 53 -3.85 0.22 -18.68
N ILE A 54 -3.57 0.13 -17.37
CA ILE A 54 -3.87 1.23 -16.43
C ILE A 54 -3.04 2.46 -16.80
N VAL A 55 -1.75 2.29 -17.10
CA VAL A 55 -0.88 3.39 -17.55
C VAL A 55 -1.44 4.05 -18.81
N ASN A 56 -1.78 3.27 -19.84
CA ASN A 56 -2.37 3.77 -21.08
C ASN A 56 -3.65 4.57 -20.81
N ASN A 57 -4.51 4.08 -19.90
CA ASN A 57 -5.71 4.79 -19.52
C ASN A 57 -5.39 6.13 -18.81
N CYS A 58 -4.43 6.14 -17.88
CA CYS A 58 -3.99 7.36 -17.21
C CYS A 58 -3.46 8.41 -18.19
N ILE A 59 -2.63 8.01 -19.17
CA ILE A 59 -2.08 8.90 -20.20
C ILE A 59 -3.18 9.45 -21.10
N ARG A 60 -4.09 8.58 -21.56
CA ARG A 60 -5.23 8.95 -22.40
C ARG A 60 -6.14 9.96 -21.71
N LEU A 61 -6.47 9.76 -20.43
CA LEU A 61 -7.31 10.69 -19.66
C LEU A 61 -6.68 12.07 -19.47
N ARG A 62 -5.36 12.19 -19.60
CA ARG A 62 -4.62 13.45 -19.49
C ARG A 62 -4.36 14.13 -20.84
N GLY A 63 -4.70 13.46 -21.95
CA GLY A 63 -4.39 13.95 -23.29
C GLY A 63 -2.89 14.04 -23.58
N ILE A 64 -2.07 13.21 -22.91
CA ILE A 64 -0.62 13.19 -23.13
C ILE A 64 -0.32 12.38 -24.40
N THR A 65 0.39 13.00 -25.33
CA THR A 65 0.88 12.33 -26.56
C THR A 65 2.32 11.88 -26.37
N ILE A 66 2.56 10.57 -26.46
CA ILE A 66 3.87 9.95 -26.33
C ILE A 66 3.93 8.71 -27.23
N ASP A 67 5.11 8.37 -27.74
CA ASP A 67 5.31 7.13 -28.49
C ASP A 67 4.95 5.91 -27.61
N PRO A 68 4.15 4.95 -28.11
CA PRO A 68 3.72 3.80 -27.32
C PRO A 68 4.87 2.91 -26.83
N LYS A 69 5.97 2.78 -27.60
CA LYS A 69 7.12 1.98 -27.19
C LYS A 69 7.89 2.68 -26.07
N ASP A 70 8.05 4.00 -26.17
CA ASP A 70 8.67 4.80 -25.12
C ASP A 70 7.84 4.78 -23.84
N LEU A 71 6.52 4.93 -23.96
CA LEU A 71 5.60 4.86 -22.82
C LEU A 71 5.73 3.52 -22.10
N LYS A 72 5.66 2.42 -22.86
CA LYS A 72 5.80 1.06 -22.32
C LYS A 72 7.15 0.88 -21.61
N SER A 73 8.25 1.27 -22.27
CA SER A 73 9.60 1.12 -21.72
C SER A 73 9.76 1.90 -20.41
N LYS A 74 9.37 3.18 -20.40
CA LYS A 74 9.44 4.05 -19.22
C LYS A 74 8.55 3.55 -18.08
N ALA A 75 7.34 3.11 -18.39
CA ALA A 75 6.42 2.59 -17.39
C ALA A 75 6.94 1.31 -16.71
N LEU A 76 7.53 0.40 -17.49
CA LEU A 76 8.13 -0.83 -16.94
C LEU A 76 9.39 -0.54 -16.11
N GLN A 77 10.24 0.40 -16.54
CA GLN A 77 11.39 0.85 -15.74
C GLN A 77 10.96 1.50 -14.43
N TRP A 78 9.89 2.30 -14.47
CA TRP A 78 9.32 2.93 -13.29
C TRP A 78 8.83 1.91 -12.27
N SER A 79 8.07 0.91 -12.69
CA SER A 79 7.52 -0.11 -11.77
C SER A 79 8.59 -1.00 -11.14
N LEU A 80 9.67 -1.30 -11.88
CA LEU A 80 10.84 -1.98 -11.31
C LEU A 80 11.48 -1.16 -10.18
N SER A 81 11.53 0.16 -10.33
CA SER A 81 12.12 1.07 -9.33
C SER A 81 11.19 1.32 -8.13
N HIS A 82 9.88 1.23 -8.32
CA HIS A 82 8.85 1.50 -7.31
C HIS A 82 8.19 0.23 -6.75
N GLY A 83 8.71 -0.94 -7.11
CA GLY A 83 8.50 -2.22 -6.43
C GLY A 83 7.16 -2.91 -6.65
N SER A 84 6.29 -2.44 -7.55
CA SER A 84 5.04 -3.16 -7.85
C SER A 84 4.36 -2.79 -9.17
N TYR A 85 3.70 -3.77 -9.76
CA TYR A 85 2.60 -3.55 -10.70
C TYR A 85 1.34 -3.27 -9.88
N SER A 86 0.97 -2.00 -9.78
CA SER A 86 -0.25 -1.59 -9.09
C SER A 86 -0.85 -0.35 -9.74
N GLY A 87 -2.16 -0.16 -9.57
CA GLY A 87 -2.82 1.06 -10.03
C GLY A 87 -2.26 2.33 -9.40
N ARG A 88 -1.78 2.25 -8.15
CA ARG A 88 -1.10 3.36 -7.47
C ARG A 88 0.20 3.72 -8.20
N THR A 89 1.04 2.72 -8.46
CA THR A 89 2.31 2.90 -9.18
C THR A 89 2.07 3.48 -10.58
N ALA A 90 1.05 3.00 -11.30
CA ALA A 90 0.70 3.50 -12.63
C ALA A 90 0.29 4.99 -12.60
N ARG A 91 -0.50 5.40 -11.61
CA ARG A 91 -0.86 6.81 -11.42
C ARG A 91 0.35 7.68 -11.10
N GLN A 92 1.21 7.22 -10.19
CA GLN A 92 2.44 7.94 -9.81
C GLN A 92 3.36 8.13 -11.03
N PHE A 93 3.53 7.09 -11.84
CA PHE A 93 4.27 7.18 -13.10
C PHE A 93 3.69 8.24 -14.04
N ALA A 94 2.36 8.25 -14.21
CA ALA A 94 1.72 9.22 -15.08
C ALA A 94 1.89 10.66 -14.55
N ASP A 95 1.81 10.86 -13.23
CA ASP A 95 2.01 12.17 -12.58
C ASP A 95 3.45 12.67 -12.79
N ASP A 96 4.42 11.78 -12.61
CA ASP A 96 5.84 12.06 -12.86
C ASP A 96 6.12 12.41 -14.32
N LEU A 97 5.58 11.62 -15.26
CA LEU A 97 5.76 11.85 -16.70
C LEU A 97 5.20 13.21 -17.14
N GLU A 98 3.98 13.54 -16.70
CA GLU A 98 3.35 14.83 -16.99
C GLU A 98 4.15 16.00 -16.42
N GLY A 99 4.66 15.84 -15.18
CA GLY A 99 5.53 16.82 -14.53
C GLY A 99 6.79 17.09 -15.35
N HIS A 100 7.49 16.04 -15.78
CA HIS A 100 8.70 16.15 -16.61
C HIS A 100 8.42 16.83 -17.95
N MET A 101 7.34 16.47 -18.64
CA MET A 101 6.98 17.07 -19.93
C MET A 101 6.70 18.57 -19.80
N ARG A 102 5.89 18.96 -18.82
CA ARG A 102 5.58 20.38 -18.57
C ARG A 102 6.80 21.19 -18.14
N PHE A 103 7.70 20.57 -17.39
CA PHE A 103 8.95 21.21 -17.00
C PHE A 103 9.85 21.48 -18.21
N GLN A 104 10.00 20.51 -19.11
CA GLN A 104 10.77 20.67 -20.35
C GLN A 104 10.15 21.71 -21.31
N GLU A 105 8.83 21.77 -21.41
CA GLU A 105 8.13 22.79 -22.20
C GLU A 105 8.46 24.20 -21.69
N LYS A 106 8.40 24.43 -20.37
CA LYS A 106 8.76 25.72 -19.76
C LYS A 106 10.21 26.12 -20.06
N MET A 107 11.15 25.17 -20.05
CA MET A 107 12.57 25.43 -20.34
C MET A 107 12.84 25.74 -21.82
N ARG A 108 11.96 25.34 -22.76
CA ARG A 108 12.13 25.64 -24.19
C ARG A 108 11.59 27.01 -24.59
N VAL A 109 10.71 27.58 -23.79
CA VAL A 109 9.98 28.83 -24.10
C VAL A 109 10.57 30.05 -23.37
N GLY A 110 11.32 29.84 -22.28
CA GLY A 110 12.07 30.90 -21.58
C GLY A 110 13.51 30.99 -22.05
#